data_AF-A0A319CFR8-F1
#
_entry.id   AF-A0A319CFR8-F1
#
_cell.length_a   1.000
_cell.length_b   1.000
_cell.length_c   1.000
_cell.angle_alpha   90.00
_cell.angle_beta   90.00
_cell.angle_gamma   90.00
#
_symmetry.space_group_name_H-M   'P 1'
#
loop_
_entity.id
_entity.type
_entity.pdbx_description
1 polymer ?
#
loop_
_entity_poly.entity_id
_entity_poly.type
_entity_poly.pdbx_seq_one_letter_code
_entity_poly.pdbx_strand_id
1 'polypeptide(L)'
;MARPPGLTTHGYEIQFGTNHLGHALLIQKLLPRLQATAVEGHDIHEHPAFAGWSRYGQSKLASLLYARELARRYPELTSISLTPEVVNTGLVGKPGLLEPGVCLWAATTATAHLTNGGFYEPVGVLLSKLDSAAEDEELAKRWWDWTDEALRPFL
;
A
#
# COMPACT_ATOMS: atom_id res chain seq x y z
N MET A 1 5.12 6.53 18.41
CA MET A 1 5.16 6.13 16.99
C MET A 1 6.14 7.04 16.26
N ALA A 2 6.51 6.68 15.02
CA ALA A 2 7.84 6.94 14.46
C ALA A 2 8.97 6.28 15.28
N ARG A 3 9.93 5.64 14.59
CA ARG A 3 11.27 5.42 15.17
C ARG A 3 12.03 6.75 15.10
N PRO A 4 13.02 7.00 15.97
CA PRO A 4 13.96 8.10 15.77
C PRO A 4 14.58 8.03 14.37
N PRO A 5 14.90 9.17 13.73
CA PRO A 5 15.54 9.19 12.43
C PRO A 5 16.77 8.29 12.42
N GLY A 6 16.76 7.31 11.53
CA GLY A 6 17.77 6.27 11.44
C GLY A 6 17.68 5.58 10.10
N LEU A 7 18.73 4.84 9.74
CA LEU A 7 18.84 4.18 8.45
C LEU A 7 18.75 2.66 8.60
N THR A 8 18.25 2.01 7.57
CA THR A 8 18.47 0.58 7.31
C THR A 8 19.94 0.30 7.05
N THR A 9 20.32 -0.99 7.04
CA THR A 9 21.62 -1.47 6.56
C THR A 9 21.97 -1.07 5.12
N HIS A 10 21.01 -0.52 4.37
CA HIS A 10 21.14 -0.09 2.97
C HIS A 10 20.98 1.42 2.79
N GLY A 11 21.04 2.20 3.89
CA GLY A 11 21.04 3.68 3.82
C GLY A 11 19.67 4.36 3.68
N TYR A 12 18.58 3.60 3.51
CA TYR A 12 17.21 4.15 3.49
C TYR A 12 16.69 4.49 4.87
N GLU A 13 15.88 5.55 4.99
CA GLU A 13 15.15 5.90 6.23
C GLU A 13 14.41 4.67 6.79
N ILE A 14 14.53 4.43 8.10
CA ILE A 14 14.18 3.14 8.72
C ILE A 14 12.70 2.77 8.56
N GLN A 15 11.77 3.72 8.54
CA GLN A 15 10.35 3.43 8.35
C GLN A 15 9.99 3.21 6.88
N PHE A 16 10.49 4.06 5.97
CA PHE A 16 10.32 3.89 4.54
C PHE A 16 10.95 2.56 4.06
N GLY A 17 12.16 2.27 4.54
CA GLY A 17 12.89 1.03 4.30
C GLY A 17 12.14 -0.22 4.77
N THR A 18 11.57 -0.19 5.98
CA THR A 18 10.85 -1.36 6.55
C THR A 18 9.45 -1.51 5.95
N ASN A 19 8.67 -0.43 5.89
CA ASN A 19 7.24 -0.51 5.61
C ASN A 19 6.92 -0.50 4.12
N HIS A 20 7.72 0.20 3.30
CA HIS A 20 7.51 0.32 1.86
C HIS A 20 8.57 -0.47 1.09
N LEU A 21 9.86 -0.09 1.15
CA LEU A 21 10.89 -0.71 0.32
C LEU A 21 11.08 -2.20 0.59
N GLY A 22 10.92 -2.67 1.83
CA GLY A 22 10.96 -4.10 2.17
C GLY A 22 9.85 -4.92 1.50
N HIS A 23 8.61 -4.41 1.51
CA HIS A 23 7.49 -5.04 0.81
C HIS A 23 7.61 -4.89 -0.71
N ALA A 24 8.06 -3.74 -1.19
CA ALA A 24 8.32 -3.48 -2.60
C ALA A 24 9.44 -4.39 -3.16
N LEU A 25 10.48 -4.67 -2.36
CA LEU A 25 11.54 -5.62 -2.68
C LEU A 25 11.07 -7.09 -2.62
N LEU A 26 10.14 -7.41 -1.71
CA LEU A 26 9.51 -8.74 -1.67
C LEU A 26 8.62 -8.96 -2.91
N ILE A 27 7.79 -7.97 -3.25
CA ILE A 27 6.96 -7.93 -4.45
C ILE A 27 7.87 -8.06 -5.69
N GLN A 28 8.91 -7.23 -5.80
CA GLN A 28 10.00 -7.36 -6.80
C GLN A 28 10.58 -8.77 -6.92
N LYS A 29 10.90 -9.45 -5.81
CA LYS A 29 11.56 -10.77 -5.87
C LYS A 29 10.59 -11.89 -6.27
N LEU A 30 9.28 -11.63 -6.18
CA LEU A 30 8.23 -12.42 -6.82
C LEU A 30 7.94 -11.94 -8.26
N LEU A 31 8.28 -10.70 -8.59
CA LEU A 31 7.89 -10.00 -9.82
C LEU A 31 8.44 -10.66 -11.09
N PRO A 32 9.65 -11.20 -11.20
CA PRO A 32 10.05 -12.03 -12.36
C PRO A 32 9.15 -13.25 -12.65
N ARG A 33 8.39 -13.75 -11.66
CA ARG A 33 7.35 -14.78 -11.88
C ARG A 33 5.98 -14.21 -12.28
N LEU A 34 5.78 -12.89 -12.15
CA LEU A 34 4.56 -12.13 -12.44
C LEU A 34 4.72 -11.14 -13.63
N GLN A 35 5.96 -10.86 -14.04
CA GLN A 35 6.40 -10.04 -15.19
C GLN A 35 6.80 -10.90 -16.39
N ALA A 36 6.80 -12.23 -16.22
CA ALA A 36 6.54 -13.15 -17.32
C ALA A 36 5.16 -12.90 -17.99
N THR A 37 4.38 -11.93 -17.47
CA THR A 37 3.01 -11.57 -17.91
C THR A 37 2.73 -10.07 -18.22
N ALA A 38 3.43 -9.02 -17.69
CA ALA A 38 3.26 -7.57 -18.08
C ALA A 38 4.37 -6.57 -17.57
N VAL A 39 4.35 -5.25 -17.93
CA VAL A 39 5.53 -4.28 -17.93
C VAL A 39 5.28 -2.71 -17.70
N GLU A 40 6.04 -2.03 -16.76
CA GLU A 40 6.49 -0.57 -16.44
C GLU A 40 5.55 0.72 -16.44
N GLY A 41 5.88 2.01 -16.04
CA GLY A 41 7.10 2.75 -15.46
C GLY A 41 7.09 4.36 -15.37
N HIS A 42 7.73 5.05 -14.35
CA HIS A 42 8.06 6.53 -14.03
C HIS A 42 7.36 7.44 -12.88
N ASP A 43 8.09 8.43 -12.26
CA ASP A 43 8.12 9.09 -10.85
C ASP A 43 7.21 10.33 -10.36
N ILE A 44 7.17 10.63 -9.01
CA ILE A 44 7.31 11.96 -8.26
C ILE A 44 7.64 11.90 -6.70
N HIS A 45 8.12 13.03 -6.07
CA HIS A 45 8.55 13.19 -4.63
C HIS A 45 7.98 14.43 -3.84
N GLU A 46 7.86 14.38 -2.48
CA GLU A 46 7.94 15.48 -1.43
C GLU A 46 7.64 14.94 0.03
N HIS A 47 7.73 15.56 1.24
CA HIS A 47 7.93 16.94 1.81
C HIS A 47 8.43 16.91 3.32
N PRO A 48 9.19 17.90 3.88
CA PRO A 48 9.69 17.84 5.28
C PRO A 48 8.74 18.20 6.45
N ALA A 49 8.00 19.31 6.44
CA ALA A 49 7.56 19.95 7.71
C ALA A 49 6.53 19.16 8.55
N PHE A 50 5.66 18.37 7.91
CA PHE A 50 4.68 17.50 8.58
C PHE A 50 5.16 16.03 8.72
N ALA A 51 6.43 15.79 8.36
CA ALA A 51 7.26 14.61 8.61
C ALA A 51 6.54 13.30 8.97
N GLY A 52 6.30 13.07 10.26
CA GLY A 52 5.93 11.75 10.80
C GLY A 52 4.58 11.24 10.30
N TRP A 53 3.52 12.02 10.50
CA TRP A 53 2.17 11.62 10.10
C TRP A 53 1.94 11.76 8.60
N SER A 54 2.54 12.77 7.94
CA SER A 54 2.43 12.88 6.48
C SER A 54 3.15 11.76 5.74
N ARG A 55 4.38 11.35 6.13
CA ARG A 55 5.04 10.19 5.51
C ARG A 55 4.29 8.89 5.77
N TYR A 56 3.70 8.72 6.95
CA TYR A 56 2.82 7.58 7.23
C TYR A 56 1.59 7.58 6.32
N GLY A 57 0.88 8.72 6.20
CA GLY A 57 -0.25 8.89 5.29
C GLY A 57 0.11 8.66 3.83
N GLN A 58 1.20 9.26 3.34
CA GLN A 58 1.77 9.03 2.00
C GLN A 58 2.04 7.53 1.76
N SER A 59 2.63 6.80 2.72
CA SER A 59 2.89 5.36 2.55
C SER A 59 1.61 4.52 2.47
N LYS A 60 0.51 4.96 3.09
CA LYS A 60 -0.81 4.31 3.00
C LYS A 60 -1.53 4.66 1.71
N LEU A 61 -1.48 5.92 1.29
CA LEU A 61 -1.96 6.36 -0.02
C LEU A 61 -1.25 5.62 -1.16
N ALA A 62 0.08 5.55 -1.12
CA ALA A 62 0.91 4.78 -2.04
C ALA A 62 0.49 3.31 -2.15
N SER A 63 0.17 2.67 -1.01
CA SER A 63 -0.29 1.27 -0.97
C SER A 63 -1.65 1.11 -1.67
N LEU A 64 -2.57 2.05 -1.44
CA LEU A 64 -3.91 2.07 -2.01
C LEU A 64 -3.90 2.35 -3.52
N LEU A 65 -3.10 3.33 -3.96
CA LEU A 65 -2.90 3.65 -5.38
C LEU A 65 -2.29 2.46 -6.15
N TYR A 66 -1.26 1.83 -5.58
CA TYR A 66 -0.64 0.64 -6.18
C TYR A 66 -1.63 -0.53 -6.29
N ALA A 67 -2.46 -0.76 -5.27
CA ALA A 67 -3.50 -1.79 -5.30
C ALA A 67 -4.61 -1.50 -6.33
N ARG A 68 -4.97 -0.22 -6.55
CA ARG A 68 -5.92 0.21 -7.58
C ARG A 68 -5.35 0.03 -9.00
N GLU A 69 -4.09 0.39 -9.22
CA GLU A 69 -3.41 0.11 -10.49
C GLU A 69 -3.24 -1.39 -10.75
N LEU A 70 -2.92 -2.19 -9.73
CA LEU A 70 -2.86 -3.65 -9.86
C LEU A 70 -4.20 -4.22 -10.35
N ALA A 71 -5.31 -3.78 -9.76
CA ALA A 71 -6.66 -4.16 -10.19
C ALA A 71 -6.99 -3.74 -11.63
N ARG A 72 -6.52 -2.56 -12.06
CA ARG A 72 -6.79 -1.99 -13.39
C ARG A 72 -5.91 -2.63 -14.48
N ARG A 73 -4.66 -2.98 -14.16
CA ARG A 73 -3.68 -3.58 -15.09
C ARG A 73 -3.84 -5.10 -15.21
N TYR A 74 -4.28 -5.77 -14.14
CA TYR A 74 -4.43 -7.23 -14.06
C TYR A 74 -5.86 -7.58 -13.59
N PRO A 75 -6.90 -7.39 -14.43
CA PRO A 75 -8.29 -7.59 -14.04
C PRO A 75 -8.64 -9.04 -13.68
N GLU A 76 -7.80 -10.01 -14.05
CA GLU A 76 -7.87 -11.42 -13.64
C GLU A 76 -7.44 -11.65 -12.18
N LEU A 77 -6.72 -10.69 -11.57
CA LEU A 77 -6.31 -10.72 -10.16
C LEU A 77 -7.26 -9.88 -9.32
N THR A 78 -7.76 -10.43 -8.21
CA THR A 78 -8.53 -9.65 -7.23
C THR A 78 -7.56 -8.94 -6.27
N SER A 79 -7.38 -7.63 -6.49
CA SER A 79 -6.62 -6.72 -5.65
C SER A 79 -7.58 -5.83 -4.85
N ILE A 80 -7.48 -5.83 -3.53
CA ILE A 80 -8.26 -4.96 -2.64
C ILE A 80 -7.36 -4.35 -1.57
N SER A 81 -7.71 -3.16 -1.09
CA SER A 81 -7.05 -2.53 0.05
C SER A 81 -7.90 -2.57 1.29
N LEU A 82 -7.25 -2.78 2.43
CA LEU A 82 -7.86 -2.96 3.75
C LEU A 82 -7.17 -2.05 4.75
N THR A 83 -7.89 -1.67 5.80
CA THR A 83 -7.30 -1.12 7.03
C THR A 83 -7.79 -1.91 8.24
N PRO A 84 -6.93 -2.27 9.20
CA PRO A 84 -7.31 -3.04 10.38
C PRO A 84 -7.94 -2.18 11.49
N GLU A 85 -8.48 -1.00 11.13
CA GLU A 85 -8.92 0.05 12.07
C GLU A 85 -7.83 0.36 13.13
N VAL A 86 -8.23 0.90 14.29
CA VAL A 86 -7.31 1.24 15.39
C VAL A 86 -7.12 0.03 16.33
N VAL A 87 -6.48 -1.03 15.84
CA VAL A 87 -6.12 -2.21 16.64
C VAL A 87 -5.03 -1.94 17.68
N ASN A 88 -5.18 -2.53 18.87
CA ASN A 88 -4.25 -2.45 20.00
C ASN A 88 -2.95 -3.26 19.77
N THR A 89 -2.16 -2.80 18.81
CA THR A 89 -0.85 -3.35 18.39
C THR A 89 0.34 -2.63 19.06
N GLY A 90 0.08 -1.68 19.96
CA GLY A 90 1.07 -0.75 20.49
C GLY A 90 1.52 0.34 19.50
N LEU A 91 1.02 0.33 18.26
CA LEU A 91 1.36 1.30 17.22
C LEU A 91 0.87 2.71 17.60
N VAL A 92 -0.40 2.82 17.96
CA VAL A 92 -1.00 3.97 18.68
C VAL A 92 -1.05 3.62 20.16
N GLY A 93 -0.87 4.60 21.05
CA GLY A 93 -0.87 4.37 22.51
C GLY A 93 -2.25 3.98 23.03
N LYS A 94 -2.34 2.81 23.69
CA LYS A 94 -3.55 2.16 24.27
C LYS A 94 -4.91 2.70 23.76
N PRO A 95 -5.30 2.36 22.51
CA PRO A 95 -6.66 2.56 22.01
C PRO A 95 -7.61 1.48 22.56
N GLY A 96 -8.90 1.64 22.30
CA GLY A 96 -9.91 0.60 22.58
C GLY A 96 -9.70 -0.68 21.75
N LEU A 97 -10.39 -1.75 22.14
CA LEU A 97 -10.34 -3.03 21.43
C LEU A 97 -11.35 -3.03 20.27
N LEU A 98 -10.85 -3.05 19.04
CA LEU A 98 -11.59 -3.46 17.84
C LEU A 98 -11.03 -4.80 17.34
N GLU A 99 -11.89 -5.65 16.79
CA GLU A 99 -11.54 -7.04 16.53
C GLU A 99 -10.69 -7.21 15.24
N PRO A 100 -9.58 -7.98 15.28
CA PRO A 100 -8.69 -8.16 14.13
C PRO A 100 -9.25 -9.15 13.09
N GLY A 101 -10.44 -8.85 12.54
CA GLY A 101 -11.15 -9.70 11.58
C GLY A 101 -10.85 -9.43 10.10
N VAL A 102 -10.40 -8.22 9.73
CA VAL A 102 -10.41 -7.76 8.32
C VAL A 102 -9.61 -8.65 7.36
N CYS A 103 -8.44 -9.15 7.77
CA CYS A 103 -7.61 -10.01 6.93
C CYS A 103 -8.19 -11.42 6.79
N LEU A 104 -8.85 -11.94 7.83
CA LEU A 104 -9.53 -13.24 7.77
C LEU A 104 -10.76 -13.17 6.86
N TRP A 105 -11.56 -12.11 7.00
CA TRP A 105 -12.69 -11.82 6.12
C TRP A 105 -12.23 -11.71 4.65
N ALA A 106 -11.20 -10.93 4.37
CA ALA A 106 -10.67 -10.76 3.02
C ALA A 106 -10.13 -12.07 2.41
N ALA A 107 -9.50 -12.93 3.22
CA ALA A 107 -8.96 -14.21 2.77
C ALA A 107 -10.02 -15.34 2.61
N THR A 108 -11.22 -15.17 3.17
CA THR A 108 -12.29 -16.20 3.15
C THR A 108 -13.54 -15.80 2.37
N THR A 109 -13.69 -14.52 2.03
CA THR A 109 -14.80 -14.01 1.23
C THR A 109 -14.64 -14.42 -0.23
N ALA A 110 -15.70 -14.96 -0.83
CA ALA A 110 -15.72 -15.29 -2.25
C ALA A 110 -15.50 -14.02 -3.10
N THR A 111 -14.64 -14.09 -4.12
CA THR A 111 -14.26 -12.95 -4.96
C THR A 111 -15.44 -12.25 -5.64
N ALA A 112 -16.55 -12.97 -5.88
CA ALA A 112 -17.81 -12.40 -6.37
C ALA A 112 -18.48 -11.38 -5.43
N HIS A 113 -18.00 -11.23 -4.19
CA HIS A 113 -18.43 -10.20 -3.23
C HIS A 113 -17.39 -9.10 -3.03
N LEU A 114 -16.27 -9.14 -3.77
CA LEU A 114 -15.17 -8.18 -3.69
C LEU A 114 -15.17 -7.28 -4.92
N THR A 115 -15.07 -5.96 -4.71
CA THR A 115 -14.85 -4.98 -5.78
C THR A 115 -13.36 -4.86 -6.03
N ASN A 116 -12.91 -5.24 -7.24
CA ASN A 116 -11.50 -5.12 -7.61
C ASN A 116 -11.07 -3.64 -7.58
N GLY A 117 -9.94 -3.33 -6.93
CA GLY A 117 -9.49 -1.96 -6.65
C GLY A 117 -10.28 -1.25 -5.52
N GLY A 118 -11.15 -1.97 -4.81
CA GLY A 118 -11.94 -1.45 -3.69
C GLY A 118 -11.15 -1.27 -2.40
N PHE A 119 -11.60 -0.34 -1.55
CA PHE A 119 -11.09 -0.09 -0.21
C PHE A 119 -12.15 -0.40 0.84
N TYR A 120 -11.79 -1.19 1.86
CA TYR A 120 -12.73 -1.70 2.86
C TYR A 120 -12.39 -1.20 4.28
N GLU A 121 -13.33 -0.48 4.88
CA GLU A 121 -13.31 0.03 6.26
C GLU A 121 -14.75 0.31 6.75
N PRO A 122 -15.21 -0.28 7.87
CA PRO A 122 -14.64 -1.42 8.61
C PRO A 122 -14.76 -2.75 7.82
N VAL A 123 -14.61 -3.89 8.50
CA VAL A 123 -14.69 -5.25 7.91
C VAL A 123 -15.95 -5.41 7.03
N GLY A 124 -15.75 -5.75 5.75
CA GLY A 124 -16.83 -5.98 4.80
C GLY A 124 -17.53 -4.74 4.23
N VAL A 125 -17.20 -3.54 4.70
CA VAL A 125 -17.82 -2.28 4.24
C VAL A 125 -16.94 -1.65 3.16
N LEU A 126 -17.39 -1.73 1.90
CA LEU A 126 -16.78 -1.00 0.79
C LEU A 126 -17.05 0.50 0.96
N LEU A 127 -15.99 1.32 1.04
CA LEU A 127 -16.16 2.78 1.05
C LEU A 127 -16.47 3.29 -0.36
N SER A 128 -17.60 4.01 -0.47
CA SER A 128 -18.14 4.54 -1.73
C SER A 128 -17.53 5.88 -2.17
N LYS A 129 -16.69 6.48 -1.33
CA LYS A 129 -15.90 7.67 -1.60
C LYS A 129 -14.63 7.67 -0.75
N LEU A 130 -13.52 8.09 -1.32
CA LEU A 130 -12.21 8.21 -0.68
C LEU A 130 -11.74 9.68 -0.70
N ASP A 131 -10.48 9.93 -0.33
CA ASP A 131 -9.83 11.21 -0.60
C ASP A 131 -9.61 11.38 -2.11
N SER A 132 -9.70 12.61 -2.62
CA SER A 132 -9.45 12.92 -4.03
C SER A 132 -8.10 12.39 -4.55
N ALA A 133 -7.04 12.40 -3.74
CA ALA A 133 -5.74 11.86 -4.14
C ALA A 133 -5.69 10.33 -4.16
N ALA A 134 -6.66 9.64 -3.53
CA ALA A 134 -6.83 8.19 -3.61
C ALA A 134 -7.73 7.74 -4.78
N GLU A 135 -8.58 8.64 -5.27
CA GLU A 135 -9.45 8.43 -6.44
C GLU A 135 -8.75 8.77 -7.77
N ASP A 136 -7.76 9.67 -7.76
CA ASP A 136 -6.98 10.12 -8.93
C ASP A 136 -6.25 8.98 -9.66
N GLU A 137 -6.76 8.63 -10.85
CA GLU A 137 -6.24 7.55 -11.69
C GLU A 137 -4.90 7.89 -12.38
N GLU A 138 -4.63 9.16 -12.70
CA GLU A 138 -3.35 9.54 -13.32
C GLU A 138 -2.24 9.66 -12.26
N LEU A 139 -2.57 10.06 -11.02
CA LEU A 139 -1.67 9.90 -9.89
C LEU A 139 -1.44 8.42 -9.55
N ALA A 140 -2.49 7.59 -9.57
CA ALA A 140 -2.37 6.15 -9.31
C ALA A 140 -1.42 5.50 -10.32
N LYS A 141 -1.68 5.72 -11.62
CA LYS A 141 -0.86 5.29 -12.74
C LYS A 141 0.59 5.75 -12.58
N ARG A 142 0.84 7.05 -12.42
CA ARG A 142 2.18 7.62 -12.17
C ARG A 142 2.84 7.08 -10.89
N TRP A 143 2.08 6.61 -9.91
CA TRP A 143 2.63 6.01 -8.70
C TRP A 143 3.02 4.54 -8.89
N TRP A 144 2.19 3.73 -9.59
CA TRP A 144 2.61 2.40 -10.06
C TRP A 144 3.87 2.53 -10.89
N ASP A 145 3.79 3.41 -11.88
CA ASP A 145 4.84 3.73 -12.83
C ASP A 145 6.13 4.05 -12.05
N TRP A 146 6.12 4.94 -11.05
CA TRP A 146 7.33 5.24 -10.26
C TRP A 146 7.96 4.00 -9.66
N THR A 147 7.09 3.18 -9.07
CA THR A 147 7.47 2.07 -8.20
C THR A 147 8.39 1.13 -8.97
N ASP A 148 8.13 0.85 -10.25
CA ASP A 148 8.99 -0.02 -11.07
C ASP A 148 10.41 0.55 -11.34
N GLU A 149 10.62 1.88 -11.30
CA GLU A 149 11.92 2.53 -11.56
C GLU A 149 12.80 2.62 -10.30
N ALA A 150 12.25 3.06 -9.16
CA ALA A 150 12.97 3.07 -7.87
C ALA A 150 13.42 1.66 -7.45
N LEU A 151 12.74 0.64 -7.97
CA LEU A 151 12.97 -0.76 -7.72
C LEU A 151 13.87 -1.43 -8.79
N ARG A 152 13.99 -0.85 -10.00
CA ARG A 152 14.81 -1.37 -11.11
C ARG A 152 16.26 -1.78 -10.74
N PRO A 153 16.98 -1.08 -9.83
CA PRO A 153 18.34 -1.48 -9.41
C PRO A 153 18.42 -2.77 -8.57
N PHE A 154 17.29 -3.36 -8.20
CA PHE A 154 17.21 -4.49 -7.27
C PHE A 154 16.60 -5.76 -7.88
N LEU A 155 16.15 -5.73 -9.14
CA LEU A 155 15.60 -6.88 -9.86
C LEU A 155 16.69 -7.89 -10.24
#